data_AF-A0A3M1AHN1-F1
#
_entry.id   AF-A0A3M1AHN1-F1
#
_cell.length_a   1.000
_cell.length_b   1.000
_cell.length_c   1.000
_cell.angle_alpha   90.00
_cell.angle_beta   90.00
_cell.angle_gamma   90.00
#
_symmetry.space_group_name_H-M   'P 1'
#
loop_
_entity.id
_entity.type
_entity.pdbx_description
1 polymer ?
#
loop_
_entity_poly.entity_id
_entity_poly.type
_entity_poly.pdbx_seq_one_letter_code
_entity_poly.pdbx_strand_id
1 'polypeptide(L)'
;GHVLAGDTAALAELRRMGVARERLELAGRIEEAGIALPCNEAEHAAMVELIAGRQIWLAHRVTAGEARAAVAAHGRLLSHAHRLLLILRPARVEQGPELAARLRAEGWGVGLRSAGEEPEAQMQIYVADSVGEDGLWFRLAPVCFLGSSLAGGEGCTPYEAAALGSAILHGPGVAAHREAYARLARAGAARQVRDEADLAAAVTELLSPDVAARMARAAWEVVSAGAEVTDRAMELILEALES
;
A
#
# COMPACT_ATOMS: atom_id res chain seq x y z
N GLY A 1 12.90 -36.38 6.03
CA GLY A 1 11.92 -35.27 6.05
C GLY A 1 12.47 -34.10 6.84
N HIS A 2 12.78 -33.00 6.16
CA HIS A 2 13.10 -31.71 6.76
C HIS A 2 11.86 -31.08 7.40
N VAL A 3 12.07 -30.23 8.40
CA VAL A 3 11.04 -29.51 9.15
C VAL A 3 11.44 -28.04 9.21
N LEU A 4 10.62 -27.19 8.58
CA LEU A 4 10.79 -25.74 8.60
C LEU A 4 10.06 -25.12 9.80
N ALA A 5 10.76 -24.31 10.58
CA ALA A 5 10.18 -23.55 11.68
C ALA A 5 9.82 -22.12 11.24
N GLY A 6 8.60 -21.71 11.59
CA GLY A 6 8.03 -20.40 11.23
C GLY A 6 8.65 -19.20 11.96
N ASP A 7 9.12 -19.40 13.18
CA ASP A 7 9.76 -18.39 14.00
C ASP A 7 10.67 -19.05 15.06
N THR A 8 11.39 -18.24 15.83
CA THR A 8 12.33 -18.74 16.84
C THR A 8 11.63 -19.46 17.99
N ALA A 9 10.37 -19.12 18.28
CA ALA A 9 9.57 -19.79 19.30
C ALA A 9 9.15 -21.20 18.82
N ALA A 10 8.63 -21.30 17.59
CA ALA A 10 8.30 -22.57 16.95
C ALA A 10 9.53 -23.47 16.82
N LEU A 11 10.70 -22.91 16.46
CA LEU A 11 11.96 -23.66 16.41
C LEU A 11 12.35 -24.23 17.78
N ALA A 12 12.21 -23.43 18.84
CA ALA A 12 12.50 -23.87 20.21
C ALA A 12 11.55 -24.98 20.66
N GLU A 13 10.28 -24.88 20.31
CA GLU A 13 9.27 -25.89 20.63
C GLU A 13 9.51 -27.20 19.88
N LEU A 14 9.80 -27.15 18.58
CA LEU A 14 10.14 -28.33 17.77
C LEU A 14 11.40 -29.04 18.29
N ARG A 15 12.41 -28.30 18.76
CA ARG A 15 13.57 -28.88 19.46
C ARG A 15 13.16 -29.59 20.74
N ARG A 16 12.25 -29.00 21.53
CA ARG A 16 11.74 -29.59 22.78
C ARG A 16 10.95 -30.88 22.52
N MET A 17 10.30 -30.99 21.36
CA MET A 17 9.57 -32.19 20.93
C MET A 17 10.47 -33.30 20.37
N GLY A 18 11.79 -33.11 20.36
CA GLY A 18 12.75 -34.14 19.98
C GLY A 18 13.04 -34.24 18.48
N VAL A 19 12.67 -33.23 17.69
CA VAL A 19 13.05 -33.19 16.27
C VAL A 19 14.56 -32.97 16.18
N ALA A 20 15.24 -33.88 15.46
CA ALA A 20 16.69 -33.85 15.29
C ALA A 20 17.16 -32.54 14.65
N ARG A 21 18.27 -31.98 15.15
CA ARG A 21 18.76 -30.66 14.74
C ARG A 21 19.11 -30.61 13.26
N GLU A 22 19.58 -31.72 12.69
CA GLU A 22 19.94 -31.84 11.27
C GLU A 22 18.70 -31.83 10.36
N ARG A 23 17.50 -31.93 10.94
CA ARG A 23 16.23 -31.88 10.23
C ARG A 23 15.48 -30.58 10.45
N LEU A 24 16.00 -29.65 11.26
CA LEU A 24 15.34 -28.40 11.63
C LEU A 24 16.03 -27.21 10.98
N GLU A 25 15.26 -26.46 10.21
CA GLU A 25 15.68 -25.21 9.58
C GLU A 25 14.73 -24.09 10.02
N LEU A 26 15.28 -22.93 10.42
CA LEU A 26 14.48 -21.74 10.66
C LEU A 26 14.26 -21.07 9.31
N ALA A 27 13.13 -21.33 8.67
CA ALA A 27 12.81 -20.73 7.38
C ALA A 27 12.09 -19.39 7.51
N GLY A 28 11.36 -19.17 8.61
CA GLY A 28 10.38 -18.09 8.71
C GLY A 28 8.98 -18.58 8.33
N ARG A 29 7.97 -17.71 8.40
CA ARG A 29 6.57 -18.08 8.13
C ARG A 29 6.30 -18.09 6.63
N ILE A 30 5.71 -19.19 6.13
CA ILE A 30 5.09 -19.23 4.81
C ILE A 30 3.92 -18.28 4.85
N GLU A 31 3.99 -17.21 4.07
CA GLU A 31 2.97 -16.18 4.06
C GLU A 31 2.67 -15.72 2.64
N GLU A 32 1.53 -15.04 2.51
CA GLU A 32 1.11 -14.39 1.27
C GLU A 32 2.19 -13.39 0.84
N ALA A 33 3.07 -13.83 -0.07
CA ALA A 33 4.01 -12.95 -0.71
C ALA A 33 3.19 -11.94 -1.53
N GLY A 34 3.43 -10.65 -1.34
CA GLY A 34 2.83 -9.62 -2.16
C GLY A 34 3.32 -9.77 -3.59
N ILE A 35 2.59 -10.50 -4.43
CA ILE A 35 2.85 -10.53 -5.87
C ILE A 35 2.62 -9.10 -6.35
N ALA A 36 3.68 -8.47 -6.85
CA ALA A 36 3.59 -7.14 -7.42
C ALA A 36 2.48 -7.13 -8.48
N LEU A 37 1.46 -6.30 -8.28
CA LEU A 37 0.34 -6.21 -9.21
C LEU A 37 0.85 -5.88 -10.61
N PRO A 38 0.25 -6.46 -11.67
CA PRO A 38 0.62 -6.13 -13.04
C PRO A 38 0.34 -4.64 -13.31
N CYS A 39 1.09 -4.09 -14.25
CA CYS A 39 0.92 -2.71 -14.71
C CYS A 39 1.13 -2.68 -16.22
N ASN A 40 0.29 -1.93 -16.93
CA ASN A 40 0.58 -1.60 -18.33
C ASN A 40 1.76 -0.63 -18.37
N GLU A 41 2.89 -1.05 -18.95
CA GLU A 41 4.12 -0.26 -18.96
C GLU A 41 4.00 1.01 -19.81
N ALA A 42 3.29 0.96 -20.94
CA ALA A 42 3.07 2.12 -21.79
C ALA A 42 2.21 3.17 -21.08
N GLU A 43 1.16 2.72 -20.38
CA GLU A 43 0.31 3.60 -19.58
C GLU A 43 1.07 4.22 -18.41
N HIS A 44 1.90 3.42 -17.73
CA HIS A 44 2.77 3.90 -16.67
C HIS A 44 3.74 4.97 -17.16
N ALA A 45 4.43 4.74 -18.28
CA ALA A 45 5.35 5.70 -18.86
C ALA A 45 4.63 7.02 -19.23
N ALA A 46 3.46 6.94 -19.89
CA ALA A 46 2.66 8.10 -20.24
C ALA A 46 2.24 8.88 -18.98
N MET A 47 1.73 8.19 -17.96
CA MET A 47 1.33 8.83 -16.70
C MET A 47 2.52 9.50 -16.00
N VAL A 48 3.69 8.86 -15.95
CA VAL A 48 4.93 9.45 -15.39
C VAL A 48 5.29 10.76 -16.08
N GLU A 49 5.16 10.83 -17.41
CA GLU A 49 5.40 12.07 -18.16
C GLU A 49 4.36 13.15 -17.82
N LEU A 50 3.07 12.81 -17.81
CA LEU A 50 1.98 13.75 -17.52
C LEU A 50 2.08 14.38 -16.12
N ILE A 51 2.53 13.60 -15.14
CA ILE A 51 2.66 14.03 -13.74
C ILE A 51 4.08 14.46 -13.36
N ALA A 52 4.98 14.59 -14.34
CA ALA A 52 6.39 14.90 -14.09
C ALA A 52 6.58 16.18 -13.25
N GLY A 53 7.49 16.11 -12.28
CA GLY A 53 7.80 17.22 -11.38
C GLY A 53 6.68 17.54 -10.37
N ARG A 54 5.72 16.63 -10.17
CA ARG A 54 4.69 16.73 -9.14
C ARG A 54 4.98 15.73 -8.03
N GLN A 55 4.75 16.14 -6.78
CA GLN A 55 4.66 15.18 -5.68
C GLN A 55 3.30 14.51 -5.73
N ILE A 56 3.26 13.22 -5.42
CA ILE A 56 2.06 12.40 -5.58
C ILE A 56 1.88 11.55 -4.34
N TRP A 57 0.64 11.45 -3.91
CA TRP A 57 0.23 10.47 -2.91
C TRP A 57 -1.13 9.90 -3.30
N LEU A 58 -1.37 8.67 -2.86
CA LEU A 58 -2.57 7.91 -3.19
C LEU A 58 -3.40 7.70 -1.92
N ALA A 59 -4.69 7.96 -2.01
CA ALA A 59 -5.67 7.46 -1.05
C ALA A 59 -6.46 6.32 -1.72
N HIS A 60 -6.18 5.09 -1.31
CA HIS A 60 -6.62 3.87 -1.95
C HIS A 60 -7.81 3.24 -1.23
N ARG A 61 -8.85 2.81 -1.97
CA ARG A 61 -10.08 2.18 -1.44
C ARG A 61 -10.74 2.98 -0.32
N VAL A 62 -10.82 4.30 -0.50
CA VAL A 62 -11.42 5.18 0.51
C VAL A 62 -12.95 5.13 0.48
N THR A 63 -13.56 5.08 1.66
CA THR A 63 -14.99 5.38 1.82
C THR A 63 -15.28 6.86 1.54
N ALA A 64 -16.56 7.24 1.40
CA ALA A 64 -16.94 8.64 1.20
C ALA A 64 -16.48 9.57 2.36
N GLY A 65 -16.42 9.05 3.59
CA GLY A 65 -15.90 9.77 4.75
C GLY A 65 -14.39 9.95 4.71
N GLU A 66 -13.66 8.90 4.35
CA GLU A 66 -12.20 8.95 4.20
C GLU A 66 -11.76 9.78 3.00
N ALA A 67 -12.52 9.78 1.91
CA ALA A 67 -12.28 10.67 0.78
C ALA A 67 -12.33 12.14 1.22
N ARG A 68 -13.29 12.52 2.07
CA ARG A 68 -13.33 13.88 2.65
C ARG A 68 -12.09 14.17 3.51
N ALA A 69 -11.69 13.21 4.35
CA ALA A 69 -10.49 13.38 5.19
C ALA A 69 -9.21 13.52 4.35
N ALA A 70 -9.06 12.71 3.29
CA ALA A 70 -7.92 12.78 2.38
C ALA A 70 -7.88 14.12 1.61
N VAL A 71 -9.02 14.61 1.14
CA VAL A 71 -9.14 15.91 0.46
C VAL A 71 -8.83 17.06 1.42
N ALA A 72 -9.34 17.02 2.64
CA ALA A 72 -9.06 18.03 3.66
C ALA A 72 -7.58 18.05 4.05
N ALA A 73 -6.96 16.89 4.22
CA ALA A 73 -5.52 16.76 4.37
C ALA A 73 -4.80 17.39 3.17
N HIS A 74 -5.10 16.96 1.95
CA HIS A 74 -4.50 17.48 0.72
C HIS A 74 -4.54 19.01 0.62
N GLY A 75 -5.69 19.62 0.93
CA GLY A 75 -5.85 21.08 0.92
C GLY A 75 -4.92 21.82 1.87
N ARG A 76 -4.65 21.27 3.06
CA ARG A 76 -3.68 21.84 4.00
C ARG A 76 -2.26 21.80 3.43
N LEU A 77 -1.90 20.71 2.76
CA LEU A 77 -0.56 20.51 2.20
C LEU A 77 -0.30 21.37 0.96
N LEU A 78 -1.32 21.76 0.19
CA LEU A 78 -1.16 22.63 -0.98
C LEU A 78 -0.56 24.00 -0.66
N SER A 79 -0.60 24.45 0.60
CA SER A 79 0.09 25.68 1.02
C SER A 79 1.62 25.57 1.00
N HIS A 80 2.16 24.36 1.07
CA HIS A 80 3.61 24.07 1.09
C HIS A 80 4.08 23.34 -0.17
N ALA A 81 3.17 22.62 -0.84
CA ALA A 81 3.45 21.84 -2.04
C ALA A 81 2.40 22.15 -3.13
N HIS A 82 2.51 23.31 -3.79
CA HIS A 82 1.50 23.81 -4.74
C HIS A 82 1.22 22.91 -5.94
N ARG A 83 2.13 21.98 -6.27
CA ARG A 83 1.99 21.02 -7.38
C ARG A 83 1.61 19.60 -6.94
N LEU A 84 1.32 19.42 -5.64
CA LEU A 84 0.91 18.12 -5.09
C LEU A 84 -0.32 17.60 -5.85
N LEU A 85 -0.29 16.31 -6.18
CA LEU A 85 -1.42 15.59 -6.76
C LEU A 85 -1.90 14.54 -5.76
N LEU A 86 -3.19 14.55 -5.45
CA LEU A 86 -3.85 13.45 -4.77
C LEU A 86 -4.49 12.52 -5.81
N ILE A 87 -4.01 11.29 -5.89
CA ILE A 87 -4.73 10.22 -6.59
C ILE A 87 -5.75 9.64 -5.61
N LEU A 88 -7.03 9.68 -5.97
CA LEU A 88 -8.13 9.30 -5.09
C LEU A 88 -8.86 8.10 -5.70
N ARG A 89 -8.65 6.90 -5.14
CA ARG A 89 -9.37 5.69 -5.55
C ARG A 89 -10.47 5.37 -4.54
N PRO A 90 -11.76 5.52 -4.90
CA PRO A 90 -12.86 5.16 -3.99
C PRO A 90 -12.89 3.65 -3.74
N ALA A 91 -13.46 3.25 -2.60
CA ALA A 91 -13.69 1.84 -2.24
C ALA A 91 -14.58 1.11 -3.25
N ARG A 92 -15.47 1.88 -3.90
CA ARG A 92 -16.36 1.43 -4.97
C ARG A 92 -16.13 2.32 -6.17
N VAL A 93 -15.49 1.76 -7.20
CA VAL A 93 -15.05 2.51 -8.39
C VAL A 93 -16.22 3.14 -9.12
N GLU A 94 -17.39 2.53 -9.12
CA GLU A 94 -18.60 3.09 -9.72
C GLU A 94 -19.08 4.41 -9.07
N GLN A 95 -18.56 4.77 -7.90
CA GLN A 95 -18.81 6.07 -7.26
C GLN A 95 -17.88 7.19 -7.76
N GLY A 96 -16.90 6.88 -8.60
CA GLY A 96 -15.92 7.84 -9.14
C GLY A 96 -16.55 9.08 -9.76
N PRO A 97 -17.53 8.95 -10.68
CA PRO A 97 -18.17 10.10 -11.32
C PRO A 97 -18.90 11.02 -10.33
N GLU A 98 -19.62 10.45 -9.37
CA GLU A 98 -20.31 11.21 -8.31
C GLU A 98 -19.30 11.95 -7.42
N LEU A 99 -18.21 11.26 -7.03
CA LEU A 99 -17.14 11.82 -6.22
C LEU A 99 -16.44 12.98 -6.95
N ALA A 100 -16.11 12.82 -8.23
CA ALA A 100 -15.49 13.87 -9.04
C ALA A 100 -16.41 15.08 -9.22
N ALA A 101 -17.69 14.86 -9.54
CA ALA A 101 -18.67 15.95 -9.68
C ALA A 101 -18.81 16.76 -8.38
N ARG A 102 -18.88 16.09 -7.23
CA ARG A 102 -18.93 16.75 -5.93
C ARG A 102 -17.67 17.58 -5.67
N LEU A 103 -16.49 17.02 -5.87
CA LEU A 103 -15.23 17.73 -5.65
C LEU A 103 -15.06 18.94 -6.57
N ARG A 104 -15.49 18.84 -7.83
CA ARG A 104 -15.54 19.99 -8.76
C ARG A 104 -16.48 21.08 -8.26
N ALA A 105 -17.66 20.72 -7.74
CA ALA A 105 -18.60 21.67 -7.15
C ALA A 105 -18.05 22.34 -5.88
N GLU A 106 -17.16 21.67 -5.15
CA GLU A 106 -16.41 22.23 -4.02
C GLU A 106 -15.24 23.14 -4.46
N GLY A 107 -14.99 23.28 -5.77
CA GLY A 107 -13.98 24.18 -6.35
C GLY A 107 -12.62 23.54 -6.62
N TRP A 108 -12.48 22.21 -6.47
CA TRP A 108 -11.25 21.51 -6.79
C TRP A 108 -11.03 21.37 -8.29
N GLY A 109 -9.78 21.46 -8.74
CA GLY A 109 -9.38 20.95 -10.05
C GLY A 109 -9.34 19.43 -10.00
N VAL A 110 -10.26 18.74 -10.71
CA VAL A 110 -10.41 17.29 -10.61
C VAL A 110 -10.41 16.63 -11.99
N GLY A 111 -9.50 15.68 -12.18
CA GLY A 111 -9.52 14.74 -13.30
C GLY A 111 -10.27 13.45 -12.95
N LEU A 112 -10.91 12.82 -13.93
CA LEU A 112 -11.61 11.54 -13.79
C LEU A 112 -11.08 10.51 -14.80
N ARG A 113 -10.55 9.39 -14.30
CA ARG A 113 -9.94 8.35 -15.13
C ARG A 113 -10.92 7.74 -16.14
N SER A 114 -12.11 7.36 -15.70
CA SER A 114 -13.13 6.75 -16.57
C SER A 114 -13.66 7.67 -17.68
N ALA A 115 -13.47 8.98 -17.54
CA ALA A 115 -13.82 9.97 -18.58
C ALA A 115 -12.70 10.15 -19.63
N GLY A 116 -11.58 9.44 -19.52
CA GLY A 116 -10.42 9.60 -20.41
C GLY A 116 -9.70 10.93 -20.21
N GLU A 117 -9.86 11.56 -19.05
CA GLU A 117 -9.17 12.81 -18.71
C GLU A 117 -7.74 12.52 -18.23
N GLU A 118 -6.81 13.38 -18.61
CA GLU A 118 -5.41 13.34 -18.17
C GLU A 118 -5.20 14.23 -16.94
N PRO A 119 -4.24 13.93 -16.04
CA PRO A 119 -3.97 14.74 -14.84
C PRO A 119 -3.24 16.05 -15.18
N GLU A 120 -3.97 16.99 -15.78
CA GLU A 120 -3.45 18.30 -16.19
C GLU A 120 -2.84 19.10 -15.02
N ALA A 121 -1.99 20.07 -15.35
CA ALA A 121 -1.20 20.82 -14.38
C ALA A 121 -2.03 21.56 -13.31
N GLN A 122 -3.25 22.00 -13.65
CA GLN A 122 -4.19 22.68 -12.75
C GLN A 122 -5.02 21.73 -11.88
N MET A 123 -5.05 20.42 -12.19
CA MET A 123 -5.82 19.46 -11.41
C MET A 123 -5.07 19.14 -10.12
N GLN A 124 -5.74 19.23 -8.99
CA GLN A 124 -5.19 18.91 -7.66
C GLN A 124 -5.52 17.47 -7.25
N ILE A 125 -6.63 16.94 -7.77
CA ILE A 125 -7.14 15.61 -7.45
C ILE A 125 -7.36 14.84 -8.75
N TYR A 126 -6.94 13.58 -8.80
CA TYR A 126 -7.22 12.67 -9.89
C TYR A 126 -8.00 11.47 -9.37
N VAL A 127 -9.25 11.34 -9.78
CA VAL A 127 -10.13 10.25 -9.33
C VAL A 127 -9.85 9.02 -10.19
N ALA A 128 -9.26 8.00 -9.57
CA ALA A 128 -8.90 6.73 -10.18
C ALA A 128 -10.03 5.72 -9.98
N ASP A 129 -10.99 5.70 -10.89
CA ASP A 129 -12.26 4.95 -10.79
C ASP A 129 -12.37 3.78 -11.77
N SER A 130 -11.22 3.19 -12.11
CA SER A 130 -11.13 2.01 -12.98
C SER A 130 -10.75 0.76 -12.21
N VAL A 131 -11.18 -0.39 -12.73
CA VAL A 131 -10.80 -1.72 -12.21
C VAL A 131 -9.47 -2.16 -12.84
N GLY A 132 -8.64 -2.87 -12.06
CA GLY A 132 -7.42 -3.50 -12.57
C GLY A 132 -6.21 -2.57 -12.75
N GLU A 133 -6.34 -1.29 -12.38
CA GLU A 133 -5.25 -0.29 -12.50
C GLU A 133 -4.50 -0.06 -11.18
N ASP A 134 -4.75 -0.85 -10.14
CA ASP A 134 -4.13 -0.65 -8.82
C ASP A 134 -2.61 -0.71 -8.85
N GLY A 135 -2.05 -1.61 -9.67
CA GLY A 135 -0.60 -1.70 -9.89
C GLY A 135 0.00 -0.43 -10.49
N LEU A 136 -0.75 0.31 -11.31
CA LEU A 136 -0.33 1.61 -11.84
C LEU A 136 -0.31 2.64 -10.71
N TRP A 137 -1.42 2.76 -9.97
CA TRP A 137 -1.55 3.80 -8.94
C TRP A 137 -0.54 3.66 -7.80
N PHE A 138 -0.25 2.43 -7.36
CA PHE A 138 0.79 2.18 -6.35
C PHE A 138 2.19 2.54 -6.85
N ARG A 139 2.53 2.26 -8.11
CA ARG A 139 3.85 2.61 -8.69
C ARG A 139 4.04 4.12 -8.84
N LEU A 140 2.98 4.87 -9.13
CA LEU A 140 3.04 6.32 -9.25
C LEU A 140 3.11 7.05 -7.90
N ALA A 141 2.67 6.39 -6.81
CA ALA A 141 2.50 7.03 -5.50
C ALA A 141 3.47 6.46 -4.44
N PRO A 142 4.57 7.18 -4.13
CA PRO A 142 5.50 6.76 -3.09
C PRO A 142 4.89 6.81 -1.67
N VAL A 143 3.74 7.46 -1.50
CA VAL A 143 3.00 7.54 -0.23
C VAL A 143 1.56 7.11 -0.48
N CYS A 144 1.09 6.14 0.30
CA CYS A 144 -0.25 5.58 0.17
C CYS A 144 -0.99 5.57 1.50
N PHE A 145 -2.17 6.17 1.55
CA PHE A 145 -3.16 5.90 2.59
C PHE A 145 -4.10 4.78 2.14
N LEU A 146 -4.05 3.66 2.86
CA LEU A 146 -4.91 2.50 2.63
C LEU A 146 -6.20 2.68 3.43
N GLY A 147 -7.26 3.05 2.71
CA GLY A 147 -8.58 3.37 3.24
C GLY A 147 -9.41 2.14 3.63
N SER A 148 -10.70 2.35 3.83
CA SER A 148 -11.60 1.42 4.51
C SER A 148 -11.11 1.05 5.91
N SER A 149 -10.34 1.95 6.54
CA SER A 149 -9.57 1.68 7.76
C SER A 149 -9.69 2.79 8.82
N LEU A 150 -9.98 4.03 8.47
CA LEU A 150 -10.03 5.16 9.42
C LEU A 150 -11.27 5.09 10.33
N ALA A 151 -12.41 4.70 9.78
CA ALA A 151 -13.70 4.70 10.46
C ALA A 151 -14.19 3.28 10.82
N GLY A 152 -13.27 2.37 11.17
CA GLY A 152 -13.63 1.03 11.67
C GLY A 152 -14.08 0.03 10.62
N GLY A 153 -13.56 0.12 9.38
CA GLY A 153 -13.75 -0.89 8.35
C GLY A 153 -12.77 -2.07 8.47
N GLU A 154 -12.79 -2.96 7.48
CA GLU A 154 -11.90 -4.15 7.43
C GLU A 154 -10.46 -3.82 6.99
N GLY A 155 -10.26 -2.65 6.40
CA GLY A 155 -9.03 -2.25 5.71
C GLY A 155 -8.87 -2.97 4.37
N CYS A 156 -7.66 -2.88 3.81
CA CYS A 156 -7.22 -3.73 2.71
C CYS A 156 -5.83 -4.29 3.01
N THR A 157 -5.42 -5.30 2.24
CA THR A 157 -4.07 -5.86 2.35
C THR A 157 -3.02 -4.77 2.09
N PRO A 158 -1.96 -4.68 2.91
CA PRO A 158 -0.89 -3.71 2.70
C PRO A 158 0.19 -4.22 1.73
N TYR A 159 0.16 -5.50 1.34
CA TYR A 159 1.27 -6.12 0.63
C TYR A 159 1.43 -5.63 -0.81
N GLU A 160 0.35 -5.27 -1.49
CA GLU A 160 0.42 -4.70 -2.84
C GLU A 160 1.17 -3.37 -2.84
N ALA A 161 0.83 -2.47 -1.90
CA ALA A 161 1.50 -1.20 -1.72
C ALA A 161 2.97 -1.39 -1.31
N ALA A 162 3.24 -2.32 -0.39
CA ALA A 162 4.59 -2.62 0.09
C ALA A 162 5.49 -3.19 -1.03
N ALA A 163 4.97 -4.12 -1.82
CA ALA A 163 5.68 -4.73 -2.96
C ALA A 163 6.03 -3.69 -4.04
N LEU A 164 5.23 -2.64 -4.18
CA LEU A 164 5.38 -1.59 -5.18
C LEU A 164 6.07 -0.33 -4.65
N GLY A 165 6.64 -0.39 -3.44
CA GLY A 165 7.53 0.64 -2.92
C GLY A 165 6.81 1.89 -2.41
N SER A 166 5.61 1.74 -1.85
CA SER A 166 4.92 2.84 -1.18
C SER A 166 5.18 2.83 0.34
N ALA A 167 5.36 4.01 0.93
CA ALA A 167 5.21 4.24 2.36
C ALA A 167 3.73 4.15 2.74
N ILE A 168 3.39 3.37 3.77
CA ILE A 168 1.99 3.00 4.06
C ILE A 168 1.46 3.77 5.26
N LEU A 169 0.33 4.45 5.06
CA LEU A 169 -0.53 5.00 6.09
C LEU A 169 -1.83 4.19 6.16
N HIS A 170 -2.37 3.99 7.35
CA HIS A 170 -3.66 3.30 7.52
C HIS A 170 -4.37 3.75 8.80
N GLY A 171 -5.69 3.59 8.84
CA GLY A 171 -6.48 3.78 10.05
C GLY A 171 -6.44 2.58 11.00
N PRO A 172 -7.09 2.67 12.18
CA PRO A 172 -7.12 1.58 13.15
C PRO A 172 -7.91 0.33 12.70
N GLY A 173 -8.83 0.48 11.74
CA GLY A 173 -9.67 -0.58 11.18
C GLY A 173 -8.92 -1.45 10.17
N VAL A 174 -8.08 -2.35 10.66
CA VAL A 174 -7.31 -3.30 9.83
C VAL A 174 -7.39 -4.72 10.38
N ALA A 175 -8.49 -5.06 11.05
CA ALA A 175 -8.62 -6.32 11.80
C ALA A 175 -8.38 -7.56 10.93
N ALA A 176 -8.86 -7.55 9.67
CA ALA A 176 -8.67 -8.63 8.71
C ALA A 176 -7.19 -8.84 8.30
N HIS A 177 -6.36 -7.80 8.45
CA HIS A 177 -4.95 -7.79 8.03
C HIS A 177 -4.01 -7.44 9.19
N ARG A 178 -4.45 -7.66 10.43
CA ARG A 178 -3.75 -7.20 11.64
C ARG A 178 -2.30 -7.65 11.68
N GLU A 179 -2.02 -8.90 11.34
CA GLU A 179 -0.67 -9.46 11.38
C GLU A 179 0.25 -8.80 10.36
N ALA A 180 -0.25 -8.58 9.14
CA ALA A 180 0.47 -7.89 8.07
C ALA A 180 0.86 -6.46 8.48
N TYR A 181 -0.10 -5.67 8.97
CA TYR A 181 0.15 -4.32 9.44
C TYR A 181 1.07 -4.29 10.66
N ALA A 182 0.92 -5.23 11.60
CA ALA A 182 1.81 -5.32 12.77
C ALA A 182 3.26 -5.60 12.36
N ARG A 183 3.48 -6.44 11.35
CA ARG A 183 4.82 -6.74 10.82
C ARG A 183 5.43 -5.52 10.15
N LEU A 184 4.69 -4.86 9.26
CA LEU A 184 5.15 -3.64 8.59
C LEU A 184 5.42 -2.52 9.60
N ALA A 185 4.56 -2.34 10.61
CA ALA A 185 4.77 -1.34 11.65
C ALA A 185 6.05 -1.58 12.46
N ARG A 186 6.37 -2.85 12.81
CA ARG A 186 7.64 -3.18 13.50
C ARG A 186 8.88 -2.86 12.67
N ALA A 187 8.78 -2.95 11.35
CA ALA A 187 9.85 -2.58 10.42
C ALA A 187 9.89 -1.06 10.13
N GLY A 188 8.94 -0.28 10.65
CA GLY A 188 8.79 1.14 10.30
C GLY A 188 8.23 1.38 8.90
N ALA A 189 7.63 0.37 8.28
CA ALA A 189 7.09 0.40 6.92
C ALA A 189 5.63 0.88 6.83
N ALA A 190 4.89 0.79 7.94
CA ALA A 190 3.50 1.24 8.02
C ALA A 190 3.28 2.10 9.27
N ARG A 191 2.49 3.16 9.13
CA ARG A 191 2.11 4.07 10.21
C ARG A 191 0.59 4.17 10.34
N GLN A 192 0.11 3.95 11.55
CA GLN A 192 -1.30 4.16 11.88
C GLN A 192 -1.60 5.65 12.06
N VAL A 193 -2.71 6.12 11.51
CA VAL A 193 -3.30 7.45 11.72
C VAL A 193 -4.67 7.29 12.38
N ARG A 194 -5.05 8.19 13.28
CA ARG A 194 -6.29 8.05 14.07
C ARG A 194 -7.46 8.82 13.51
N ASP A 195 -7.19 9.92 12.83
CA ASP A 195 -8.18 10.86 12.31
C ASP A 195 -7.63 11.68 11.14
N GLU A 196 -8.44 12.62 10.65
CA GLU A 196 -8.09 13.54 9.57
C GLU A 196 -6.84 14.39 9.87
N ALA A 197 -6.70 14.87 11.11
CA ALA A 197 -5.58 15.74 11.48
C ALA A 197 -4.27 14.93 11.53
N ASP A 198 -4.33 13.71 12.09
CA ASP A 198 -3.21 12.77 12.12
C ASP A 198 -2.80 12.35 10.70
N LEU A 199 -3.78 12.13 9.80
CA LEU A 199 -3.53 11.85 8.39
C LEU A 199 -2.81 13.02 7.72
N ALA A 200 -3.29 14.25 7.89
CA ALA A 200 -2.65 15.44 7.31
C ALA A 200 -1.20 15.60 7.80
N ALA A 201 -0.96 15.43 9.10
CA ALA A 201 0.38 15.49 9.67
C ALA A 201 1.30 14.39 9.11
N ALA A 202 0.81 13.16 9.03
CA ALA A 202 1.57 12.02 8.53
C ALA A 202 1.94 12.16 7.04
N VAL A 203 0.99 12.61 6.21
CA VAL A 203 1.28 12.87 4.78
C VAL A 203 2.27 14.01 4.64
N THR A 204 2.17 15.06 5.45
CA THR A 204 3.11 16.21 5.41
C THR A 204 4.54 15.74 5.68
N GLU A 205 4.73 14.89 6.68
CA GLU A 205 6.04 14.30 6.98
C GLU A 205 6.55 13.41 5.83
N LEU A 206 5.64 12.64 5.22
CA LEU A 206 5.97 11.74 4.11
C LEU A 206 6.10 12.44 2.75
N LEU A 207 5.81 13.74 2.64
CA LEU A 207 6.24 14.52 1.49
C LEU A 207 7.76 14.71 1.44
N SER A 208 8.49 14.45 2.54
CA SER A 208 9.95 14.34 2.49
C SER A 208 10.34 13.05 1.75
N PRO A 209 11.03 13.14 0.59
CA PRO A 209 11.42 11.97 -0.18
C PRO A 209 12.27 10.98 0.62
N ASP A 210 13.14 11.47 1.51
CA ASP A 210 13.98 10.61 2.35
C ASP A 210 13.16 9.79 3.36
N VAL A 211 12.13 10.39 3.96
CA VAL A 211 11.27 9.69 4.92
C VAL A 211 10.44 8.63 4.18
N ALA A 212 9.81 9.01 3.06
CA ALA A 212 9.03 8.09 2.24
C ALA A 212 9.88 6.93 1.72
N ALA A 213 11.09 7.21 1.19
CA ALA A 213 11.99 6.20 0.68
C ALA A 213 12.44 5.20 1.74
N ARG A 214 12.73 5.65 2.97
CA ARG A 214 13.06 4.74 4.09
C ARG A 214 11.90 3.82 4.44
N MET A 215 10.68 4.36 4.53
CA MET A 215 9.49 3.55 4.84
C MET A 215 9.17 2.56 3.71
N ALA A 216 9.21 3.01 2.46
CA ALA A 216 9.01 2.18 1.27
C ALA A 216 10.05 1.04 1.19
N ARG A 217 11.32 1.35 1.47
CA ARG A 217 12.39 0.35 1.51
C ARG A 217 12.14 -0.70 2.57
N ALA A 218 11.75 -0.30 3.78
CA ALA A 218 11.39 -1.23 4.85
C ALA A 218 10.17 -2.09 4.46
N ALA A 219 9.19 -1.52 3.75
CA ALA A 219 8.02 -2.25 3.27
C ALA A 219 8.42 -3.35 2.27
N TRP A 220 9.28 -3.00 1.32
CA TRP A 220 9.81 -3.93 0.32
C TRP A 220 10.61 -5.06 0.97
N GLU A 221 11.50 -4.77 1.92
CA GLU A 221 12.29 -5.79 2.65
C GLU A 221 11.40 -6.78 3.40
N VAL A 222 10.31 -6.30 4.02
CA VAL A 222 9.33 -7.16 4.70
C VAL A 222 8.61 -8.10 3.73
N VAL A 223 8.30 -7.64 2.52
CA VAL A 223 7.62 -8.46 1.51
C VAL A 223 8.58 -9.45 0.86
N SER A 224 9.79 -9.02 0.50
CA SER A 224 10.83 -9.88 -0.10
C SER A 224 11.25 -11.01 0.83
N ALA A 225 11.42 -10.73 2.12
CA ALA A 225 11.73 -11.77 3.09
C ALA A 225 10.62 -12.83 3.17
N GLY A 226 9.34 -12.45 3.07
CA GLY A 226 8.23 -13.40 3.04
C GLY A 226 8.16 -14.26 1.78
N ALA A 227 8.56 -13.70 0.62
CA ALA A 227 8.61 -14.43 -0.64
C ALA A 227 9.67 -15.55 -0.63
N GLU A 228 10.87 -15.26 -0.10
CA GLU A 228 11.96 -16.24 0.00
C GLU A 228 11.58 -17.48 0.83
N VAL A 229 10.78 -17.31 1.89
CA VAL A 229 10.29 -18.43 2.72
C VAL A 229 9.30 -19.31 1.94
N THR A 230 8.40 -18.69 1.19
CA THR A 230 7.38 -19.40 0.42
C THR A 230 8.02 -20.18 -0.73
N ASP A 231 8.99 -19.60 -1.43
CA ASP A 231 9.76 -20.29 -2.47
C ASP A 231 10.51 -21.49 -1.90
N ARG A 232 11.15 -21.33 -0.74
CA ARG A 232 11.87 -22.41 -0.06
C ARG A 232 10.94 -23.55 0.36
N ALA A 233 9.74 -23.24 0.84
CA ALA A 233 8.74 -24.24 1.18
C ALA A 233 8.25 -25.01 -0.05
N MET A 234 8.06 -24.33 -1.18
CA MET A 234 7.71 -24.97 -2.45
C MET A 234 8.80 -25.91 -2.95
N GLU A 235 10.07 -25.49 -2.91
CA GLU A 235 11.21 -26.35 -3.29
C GLU A 235 11.20 -27.66 -2.49
N LEU A 236 11.05 -27.58 -1.16
CA LEU A 236 11.03 -28.78 -0.31
C LEU A 236 9.82 -29.69 -0.58
N ILE A 237 8.68 -29.13 -0.97
CA ILE A 237 7.50 -29.92 -1.36
C ILE A 237 7.78 -30.63 -2.68
N LEU A 238 8.37 -29.94 -3.67
CA LEU A 238 8.73 -30.53 -4.97
C LEU A 238 9.78 -31.63 -4.81
N GLU A 239 10.84 -31.39 -4.05
CA GLU A 239 11.88 -32.39 -3.73
C GLU A 239 11.29 -33.64 -3.06
N ALA A 240 10.29 -33.48 -2.19
CA ALA A 240 9.62 -34.59 -1.52
C ALA A 240 8.62 -35.36 -2.41
N LEU A 241 8.18 -34.76 -3.53
CA LEU A 241 7.32 -35.42 -4.53
C LEU A 241 8.14 -36.17 -5.58
N GLU A 242 9.40 -35.80 -5.79
CA GLU A 242 10.35 -36.44 -6.72
C GLU A 242 11.15 -37.60 -6.10
N SER A 243 11.05 -37.79 -4.77
CA SER A 243 11.71 -38.85 -3.99
C SER A 243 10.78 -40.03 -3.66
#